data_AF-A0A2E4DGV7-F1
#
_entry.id   AF-A0A2E4DGV7-F1
#
_cell.length_a   1.000
_cell.length_b   1.000
_cell.length_c   1.000
_cell.angle_alpha   90.00
_cell.angle_beta   90.00
_cell.angle_gamma   90.00
#
_symmetry.space_group_name_H-M   'P 1'
#
loop_
_entity.id
_entity.type
_entity.pdbx_description
1 polymer ?
#
loop_
_entity_poly.entity_id
_entity_poly.type
_entity_poly.pdbx_seq_one_letter_code
_entity_poly.pdbx_strand_id
1 'polypeptide(L)' 'MADNGINETPTSELLIQLEENEEALQNLIFQKSMQQLEDLSQIKKVKKKISRIKTIIHEKELNIEMESDN' A
#
# COMPACT_ATOMS: atom_id res chain seq x y z
N MET A 1 8.17 -17.73 0.03
CA MET A 1 7.35 -17.44 -1.17
C MET A 1 7.98 -16.25 -1.86
N ALA A 2 8.33 -16.39 -3.14
CA ALA A 2 8.92 -15.32 -3.95
C ALA A 2 7.83 -14.29 -4.28
N ASP A 3 7.93 -13.10 -3.69
CA ASP A 3 7.08 -11.95 -3.97
C ASP A 3 7.58 -11.26 -5.26
N ASN A 4 7.54 -11.97 -6.37
CA ASN A 4 8.01 -11.49 -7.68
C ASN A 4 6.85 -11.02 -8.59
N GLY A 5 5.63 -10.85 -8.05
CA GLY A 5 4.45 -10.46 -8.84
C GLY A 5 4.14 -8.96 -8.89
N ILE A 6 4.80 -8.14 -8.07
CA ILE A 6 4.42 -6.71 -7.91
C ILE A 6 4.98 -5.83 -9.05
N ASN A 7 6.02 -6.29 -9.75
CA ASN A 7 6.62 -5.53 -10.84
C ASN A 7 5.76 -5.49 -12.12
N GLU A 8 4.84 -6.45 -12.29
CA GLU A 8 4.00 -6.55 -13.50
C GLU A 8 2.57 -6.01 -13.30
N THR A 9 2.16 -5.72 -12.06
CA THR A 9 0.83 -5.12 -11.84
C THR A 9 0.78 -3.69 -12.40
N PRO A 10 -0.23 -3.35 -13.22
CA PRO A 10 -0.41 -2.00 -13.76
C PRO A 10 -0.60 -1.01 -12.61
N THR A 11 -0.14 0.23 -12.79
CA THR A 11 -0.21 1.29 -11.76
C THR A 11 -1.62 1.46 -11.20
N SER A 12 -2.65 1.25 -12.03
CA SER A 12 -4.06 1.26 -11.63
C SER A 12 -4.40 0.18 -10.58
N GLU A 13 -3.85 -1.01 -10.68
CA GLU A 13 -4.10 -2.10 -9.72
C GLU A 13 -3.39 -1.87 -8.39
N LEU A 14 -2.21 -1.23 -8.42
CA LEU A 14 -1.52 -0.76 -7.22
C LEU A 14 -2.32 0.34 -6.50
N LEU A 15 -2.97 1.23 -7.25
CA LEU A 15 -3.85 2.26 -6.68
C LEU A 15 -5.10 1.64 -6.04
N ILE A 16 -5.73 0.65 -6.68
CA ILE A 16 -6.87 -0.08 -6.10
C ILE A 16 -6.45 -0.77 -4.80
N GLN A 17 -5.33 -1.51 -4.82
CA GLN A 17 -4.81 -2.13 -3.60
C GLN A 17 -4.48 -1.10 -2.53
N LEU A 18 -3.97 0.08 -2.90
CA LEU A 18 -3.69 1.15 -1.95
C LEU A 18 -4.98 1.60 -1.25
N GLU A 19 -6.03 1.87 -2.01
CA GLU A 19 -7.34 2.29 -1.50
C GLU A 19 -7.94 1.24 -0.57
N GLU A 20 -7.94 -0.04 -0.98
CA GLU A 20 -8.42 -1.15 -0.14
C GLU A 20 -7.65 -1.26 1.19
N ASN A 21 -6.32 -1.07 1.16
CA ASN A 21 -5.51 -1.12 2.38
C ASN A 21 -5.75 0.12 3.27
N GLU A 22 -6.04 1.29 2.69
CA GLU A 22 -6.41 2.50 3.44
C GLU A 22 -7.79 2.34 4.08
N GLU A 23 -8.77 1.76 3.40
CA GLU A 23 -10.08 1.43 3.96
C GLU A 23 -9.96 0.40 5.10
N ALA A 24 -9.18 -0.67 4.89
CA ALA A 24 -8.89 -1.65 5.93
C ALA A 24 -8.21 -1.01 7.15
N LEU A 25 -7.32 -0.03 6.95
CA LEU A 25 -6.70 0.72 8.03
C LEU A 25 -7.73 1.54 8.82
N GLN A 26 -8.67 2.21 8.14
CA GLN A 26 -9.75 2.94 8.81
C GLN A 26 -10.60 2.00 9.66
N ASN A 27 -10.99 0.84 9.11
CA ASN A 27 -11.73 -0.19 9.84
C ASN A 27 -10.99 -0.67 11.09
N LEU A 28 -9.67 -0.91 10.99
CA LEU A 28 -8.86 -1.26 12.16
C LEU A 28 -8.76 -0.13 13.19
N ILE A 29 -8.72 1.14 12.76
CA ILE A 29 -8.73 2.29 13.65
C ILE A 29 -10.08 2.41 14.37
N PHE A 30 -11.19 2.16 13.69
CA PHE A 30 -12.53 2.12 14.29
C PHE A 30 -12.66 0.97 15.30
N GLN A 31 -12.22 -0.23 14.96
CA GLN A 31 -12.21 -1.36 15.90
C GLN A 31 -11.34 -1.07 17.13
N LYS A 32 -10.18 -0.41 16.92
CA LYS A 32 -9.30 0.02 18.01
C LYS A 32 -9.99 1.07 18.88
N SER A 33 -10.68 2.06 18.31
CA SER A 33 -11.35 3.11 19.09
C SER A 33 -12.51 2.55 19.91
N MET A 34 -13.19 1.52 19.40
CA MET A 34 -14.20 0.76 20.14
C MET A 34 -13.61 -0.20 21.19
N GLN A 35 -12.28 -0.27 21.34
CA GLN A 35 -11.57 -1.23 22.20
C GLN A 35 -11.90 -2.70 21.88
N GLN A 36 -12.33 -2.97 20.64
CA GLN A 36 -12.66 -4.31 20.15
C GLN A 36 -11.49 -4.96 19.38
N LEU A 37 -10.39 -4.24 19.19
CA LEU A 37 -9.23 -4.76 18.46
C LEU A 37 -8.24 -5.46 19.40
N GLU A 38 -8.21 -6.79 19.33
CA GLU A 38 -7.26 -7.61 20.08
C GLU A 38 -5.83 -7.50 19.54
N ASP A 39 -5.65 -7.44 18.22
CA ASP A 39 -4.33 -7.40 17.58
C ASP A 39 -4.01 -6.03 16.96
N LEU A 40 -3.38 -5.18 17.78
CA LEU A 40 -2.85 -3.87 17.35
C LEU A 40 -1.70 -3.97 16.33
N SER A 41 -1.08 -5.14 16.16
CA SER A 41 0.02 -5.33 15.20
C SER A 41 -0.47 -5.23 13.76
N GLN A 42 -1.74 -5.54 13.50
CA GLN A 42 -2.36 -5.46 12.16
C GLN A 42 -2.31 -4.03 11.61
N ILE A 43 -2.58 -3.02 12.45
CA ILE A 43 -2.46 -1.60 12.07
C ILE A 43 -1.05 -1.29 11.56
N LYS A 44 -0.01 -1.77 12.25
CA LYS A 44 1.39 -1.54 11.85
C LYS A 44 1.71 -2.26 10.52
N LYS A 45 1.22 -3.48 10.34
CA LYS A 45 1.41 -4.27 9.11
C LYS A 45 0.77 -3.58 7.91
N VAL A 46 -0.50 -3.16 8.05
CA VAL A 46 -1.25 -2.47 6.99
C VAL A 46 -0.59 -1.14 6.63
N LYS A 47 -0.17 -0.33 7.62
CA LYS A 47 0.59 0.90 7.36
C LYS A 47 1.87 0.64 6.56
N LYS A 48 2.62 -0.41 6.90
CA LYS A 48 3.85 -0.77 6.18
C LYS A 48 3.56 -1.22 4.74
N LYS A 49 2.43 -1.88 4.51
CA LYS A 49 1.98 -2.29 3.17
C LYS A 49 1.60 -1.06 2.32
N ILE A 50 0.83 -0.13 2.87
CA ILE A 50 0.51 1.17 2.24
C ILE A 50 1.79 1.91 1.84
N SER A 51 2.77 2.03 2.75
CA SER A 51 4.04 2.72 2.45
C SER A 51 4.79 2.06 1.30
N ARG A 52 4.85 0.72 1.24
CA ARG A 52 5.52 0.00 0.14
C ARG A 52 4.84 0.25 -1.20
N ILE A 53 3.51 0.21 -1.24
CA ILE A 53 2.75 0.46 -2.47
C ILE A 53 3.01 1.90 -2.96
N LYS A 54 2.97 2.88 -2.06
CA LYS A 54 3.29 4.28 -2.37
C LYS A 54 4.71 4.45 -2.93
N THR A 55 5.69 3.76 -2.34
CA THR A 55 7.07 3.77 -2.84
C THR A 55 7.16 3.22 -4.26
N ILE A 56 6.52 2.09 -4.56
CA ILE A 56 6.56 1.48 -5.89
C ILE A 56 5.90 2.39 -6.94
N ILE A 57 4.77 3.02 -6.59
CA ILE A 57 4.11 3.99 -7.48
C ILE A 57 5.06 5.16 -7.78
N HIS A 58 5.71 5.70 -6.74
CA HIS A 58 6.65 6.81 -6.90
C HIS A 58 7.90 6.42 -7.71
N GLU A 59 8.46 5.22 -7.50
CA GLU A 59 9.58 4.70 -8.29
C GLU A 59 9.19 4.52 -9.77
N LYS A 60 7.95 4.10 -10.06
CA LYS A 60 7.44 4.01 -11.43
C LYS A 60 7.29 5.40 -12.06
N GLU A 61 6.75 6.37 -11.32
CA GLU A 61 6.62 7.76 -11.79
C GLU A 61 7.99 8.39 -12.10
N LEU A 62 8.97 8.25 -11.18
CA LEU A 62 10.31 8.77 -11.38
C LEU A 62 11.04 8.14 -12.58
N ASN A 63 10.88 6.83 -12.81
CA ASN A 63 11.48 6.19 -13.98
C ASN A 63 10.88 6.72 -15.29
N ILE A 64 9.59 7.05 -15.32
CA ILE A 64 8.94 7.65 -16.49
C ILE A 64 9.46 9.07 -16.73
N GLU A 65 9.62 9.88 -15.68
CA GLU A 65 10.16 11.25 -15.80
C GLU A 65 11.63 11.25 -16.28
N MET A 66 12.45 10.31 -15.80
CA MET A 66 13.85 10.18 -16.23
C MET A 66 14.01 9.75 -17.70
N GLU A 67 13.07 9.00 -18.27
CA GLU A 67 13.08 8.65 -19.71
C GLU A 67 12.65 9.82 -20.61
N SER A 68 11.87 10.78 -20.10
CA SER A 68 11.40 11.93 -20.87
C SER A 68 12.40 13.10 -20.99
N ASP A 69 13.42 13.13 -20.14
CA ASP A 69 14.45 14.18 -20.12
C ASP A 69 15.71 13.84 -20.95
N ASN A 70 15.67 12.78 -21.78
CA ASN A 70 16.79 12.28 -22.58
C ASN A 70 16.43 12.18 -24.07
#